data_AF-A0A946XV52-F1
#
_entry.id   AF-A0A946XV52-F1
#
_cell.length_a   1.000
_cell.length_b   1.000
_cell.length_c   1.000
_cell.angle_alpha   90.00
_cell.angle_beta   90.00
_cell.angle_gamma   90.00
#
_symmetry.space_group_name_H-M   'P 1'
#
loop_
_entity.id
_entity.type
_entity.pdbx_description
1 polymer ?
#
loop_
_entity_poly.entity_id
_entity_poly.type
_entity_poly.pdbx_seq_one_letter_code
_entity_poly.pdbx_strand_id
1 'polypeptide(L)' 'IELAENVIDLTGSSSKLIFEPLPADDPKQRQPDITLAKEKLGWKPTVPLREGLAKTIEYFDGLLKQGA' A
#
# COMPACT_ATOMS: atom_id res chain seq x y z
N ILE A 1 -7.46 0.06 -8.79
CA ILE A 1 -8.30 0.95 -7.96
C ILE A 1 -8.36 0.51 -6.51
N GLU A 2 -8.40 -0.81 -6.26
CA GLU A 2 -8.52 -1.43 -4.93
C GLU A 2 -7.63 -0.82 -3.83
N LEU A 3 -6.36 -0.49 -4.13
CA LEU A 3 -5.46 0.09 -3.13
C LEU A 3 -5.95 1.45 -2.60
N ALA A 4 -6.36 2.35 -3.50
CA ALA A 4 -6.83 3.68 -3.13
C ALA A 4 -8.16 3.61 -2.35
N GLU A 5 -9.04 2.67 -2.72
CA GLU A 5 -10.28 2.39 -2.01
C GLU A 5 -10.02 1.87 -0.59
N ASN A 6 -9.08 0.94 -0.42
CA ASN A 6 -8.68 0.44 0.91
C ASN A 6 -8.12 1.56 1.79
N VAL A 7 -7.35 2.50 1.23
CA VAL A 7 -6.83 3.64 1.99
C VAL A 7 -7.97 4.55 2.46
N ILE A 8 -8.93 4.87 1.58
CA ILE A 8 -10.09 5.70 1.96
C ILE A 8 -10.92 5.01 3.05
N ASP A 9 -11.21 3.72 2.89
CA ASP A 9 -11.96 2.91 3.86
C ASP A 9 -11.27 2.86 5.23
N LEU A 10 -9.97 2.52 5.26
CA LEU A 10 -9.21 2.39 6.50
C LEU A 10 -8.98 3.71 7.23
N THR A 11 -8.90 4.83 6.51
CA THR A 11 -8.71 6.17 7.10
C THR A 11 -10.03 6.85 7.45
N GLY A 12 -11.17 6.35 6.98
CA GLY A 12 -12.45 7.04 7.07
C GLY A 12 -12.47 8.39 6.34
N SER A 13 -11.60 8.56 5.34
CA SER A 13 -11.43 9.85 4.64
C SER A 13 -12.64 10.19 3.77
N SER A 14 -12.95 11.48 3.66
CA SER A 14 -13.94 12.01 2.71
C SER A 14 -13.34 12.35 1.33
N SER A 15 -12.08 11.97 1.07
CA SER A 15 -11.41 12.20 -0.21
C SER A 15 -12.15 11.52 -1.37
N LYS A 16 -12.16 12.18 -2.53
CA LYS A 16 -12.73 11.64 -3.77
C LYS A 16 -11.64 11.00 -4.61
N LEU A 17 -11.96 9.90 -5.30
CA LEU A 17 -11.10 9.32 -6.32
C LEU A 17 -11.20 10.13 -7.61
N ILE A 18 -10.05 10.54 -8.15
CA ILE A 18 -9.91 11.25 -9.42
C ILE A 18 -8.95 10.43 -10.29
N PHE A 19 -9.29 10.26 -11.56
CA PHE A 19 -8.51 9.48 -12.52
C PHE A 19 -7.78 10.43 -13.47
N GLU A 20 -6.46 10.43 -13.37
CA GLU A 20 -5.58 11.22 -14.24
C GLU A 20 -4.84 10.29 -15.22
N PRO A 21 -4.34 10.82 -16.35
CA PRO A 21 -3.53 10.05 -17.29
C PRO A 21 -2.28 9.47 -16.63
N LEU A 22 -1.90 8.26 -17.04
CA LEU A 22 -0.68 7.61 -16.57
C LEU A 22 0.56 8.37 -17.10
N PRO A 23 1.61 8.57 -16.28
CA PRO A 23 2.91 9.02 -16.77
C PRO A 23 3.43 8.09 -17.88
N ALA A 24 4.13 8.66 -18.86
CA ALA A 24 4.55 7.92 -20.05
C ALA A 24 5.54 6.78 -19.75
N ASP A 25 6.29 6.90 -18.66
CA ASP A 25 7.31 5.96 -18.20
C ASP A 25 6.81 4.97 -17.14
N ASP A 26 5.53 5.06 -16.75
CA ASP A 26 4.99 4.19 -15.71
C ASP A 26 4.51 2.84 -16.26
N PRO A 27 5.04 1.72 -15.75
CA PRO A 27 4.58 0.40 -16.16
C PRO A 27 3.19 0.12 -15.57
N LYS A 28 2.30 -0.41 -16.41
CA LYS A 28 0.92 -0.74 -16.03
C LYS A 28 0.82 -1.89 -15.00
N GLN A 29 1.83 -2.76 -14.94
CA GLN A 29 1.81 -3.93 -14.06
C GLN A 29 3.21 -4.23 -13.53
N ARG A 30 3.29 -4.60 -12.25
CA ARG A 30 4.51 -5.11 -11.59
C ARG A 30 4.12 -6.30 -10.72
N GLN A 31 4.70 -7.46 -11.01
CA GLN A 31 4.46 -8.69 -10.25
C GLN A 31 5.77 -9.50 -10.15
N PRO A 32 6.49 -9.42 -9.01
CA PRO A 32 7.74 -10.14 -8.85
C PRO A 32 7.50 -11.65 -8.68
N ASP A 33 8.31 -12.46 -9.37
CA ASP A 33 8.46 -13.88 -9.04
C ASP A 33 9.42 -14.01 -7.84
N ILE A 34 8.92 -14.59 -6.76
CA ILE A 34 9.64 -14.78 -5.50
C ILE A 34 10.02 -16.24 -5.24
N THR A 35 9.97 -17.10 -6.27
CA THR A 35 10.28 -18.53 -6.16
C THR A 35 11.69 -18.76 -5.60
N LEU A 36 12.70 -18.03 -6.09
CA LEU A 36 14.08 -18.16 -5.62
C LEU A 36 14.22 -17.88 -4.11
N ALA A 37 13.56 -16.82 -3.61
CA ALA A 37 13.61 -16.47 -2.19
C ALA A 37 12.91 -17.52 -1.33
N LYS A 38 11.79 -18.08 -1.80
CA LYS A 38 11.11 -19.19 -1.12
C LYS A 38 11.99 -20.43 -1.03
N GLU A 39 12.64 -20.82 -2.13
CA GLU A 39 13.44 -22.04 -2.20
C GLU A 39 14.76 -21.95 -1.44
N LYS A 40 15.46 -20.81 -1.56
CA LYS A 40 16.81 -20.65 -0.99
C LYS A 40 16.81 -20.13 0.44
N LEU A 41 15.81 -19.34 0.80
CA LEU A 41 15.75 -18.65 2.09
C LEU A 41 14.57 -19.09 2.96
N GLY A 42 13.66 -19.92 2.44
CA GLY A 42 12.38 -20.21 3.11
C GLY A 42 11.51 -18.96 3.29
N TRP A 43 11.80 -17.89 2.54
CA TRP A 43 11.23 -16.57 2.78
C TRP A 43 9.98 -16.35 1.94
N LYS A 44 8.98 -15.71 2.56
CA LYS A 44 7.78 -15.18 1.91
C LYS A 44 7.22 -14.00 2.71
N PRO A 45 6.48 -13.07 2.09
CA PRO A 45 5.72 -12.07 2.84
C PRO A 45 4.71 -12.76 3.77
N THR A 46 4.64 -12.28 5.01
CA THR A 46 3.74 -12.79 6.05
C THR A 46 2.67 -11.78 6.48
N VAL A 47 2.84 -10.51 6.12
CA VAL A 47 1.93 -9.41 6.46
C VAL A 47 0.93 -9.22 5.32
N PRO A 48 -0.38 -9.41 5.55
CA PRO A 48 -1.42 -9.08 4.58
C PRO A 48 -1.44 -7.58 4.28
N LEU A 49 -1.85 -7.20 3.06
CA LEU A 49 -1.89 -5.80 2.62
C LEU A 49 -2.64 -4.90 3.61
N ARG A 50 -3.86 -5.29 3.99
CA ARG A 50 -4.72 -4.49 4.88
C ARG A 50 -4.11 -4.28 6.27
N GLU A 51 -3.41 -5.29 6.80
CA GLU A 51 -2.67 -5.19 8.06
C GLU A 51 -1.49 -4.21 7.95
N GLY A 52 -0.71 -4.31 6.87
CA GLY A 52 0.39 -3.39 6.60
C GLY A 52 -0.08 -1.93 6.44
N LEU A 53 -1.20 -1.73 5.74
CA LEU A 53 -1.83 -0.41 5.59
C LEU A 53 -2.26 0.16 6.93
N ALA A 54 -2.92 -0.61 7.79
CA ALA A 54 -3.35 -0.15 9.12
C ALA A 54 -2.17 0.33 9.98
N LYS A 55 -1.07 -0.44 10.02
CA LYS A 55 0.16 -0.05 10.73
C LYS A 55 0.78 1.23 10.18
N THR A 56 0.73 1.39 8.85
CA THR A 56 1.26 2.59 8.18
C THR A 56 0.43 3.82 8.51
N ILE A 57 -0.91 3.69 8.52
CA ILE A 57 -1.83 4.75 8.88
C ILE A 57 -1.61 5.18 10.34
N GLU A 58 -1.52 4.22 11.27
CA GLU A 58 -1.27 4.49 12.69
C GLU A 58 0.03 5.29 12.90
N TYR A 59 1.10 4.92 12.18
CA TYR A 59 2.36 5.66 12.20
C TYR A 59 2.18 7.12 11.77
N PHE A 60 1.51 7.38 10.64
CA PHE A 60 1.29 8.74 10.14
C PHE A 60 0.34 9.54 11.03
N ASP A 61 -0.70 8.92 11.59
CA ASP A 61 -1.58 9.55 12.58
C ASP A 61 -0.79 10.02 13.80
N GLY A 62 0.14 9.19 14.30
CA GLY A 62 1.03 9.56 15.39
C GLY A 62 1.93 10.74 15.03
N LEU A 63 2.54 10.71 13.85
CA LEU A 63 3.42 11.77 13.35
C LEU A 63 2.67 13.11 13.21
N LEU A 64 1.47 13.08 12.62
CA LEU A 64 0.65 14.28 12.38
C LEU A 64 0.12 14.88 13.69
N LYS A 65 -0.20 14.06 14.69
CA LYS A 65 -0.60 14.52 16.03
C LYS A 65 0.54 15.14 16.83
N GLN A 66 1.79 14.78 16.53
CA GLN A 66 2.98 15.28 17.23
C GLN A 66 3.55 16.59 16.63
N GLY A 67 3.01 17.06 15.50
CA GLY A 67 3.56 18.20 14.76
C GLY A 67 2.56 18.96 13.89
N ALA A 68 1.37 19.23 14.46
CA ALA A 68 0.44 20.27 13.99
C ALA A 68 0.20 21.29 15.10
#